data_AF-A0A2U0E2Y8-F1
#
_entry.id   AF-A0A2U0E2Y8-F1
#
_cell.length_a   1.000
_cell.length_b   1.000
_cell.length_c   1.000
_cell.angle_alpha   90.00
_cell.angle_beta   90.00
_cell.angle_gamma   90.00
#
_symmetry.space_group_name_H-M   'P 1'
#
loop_
_entity.id
_entity.type
_entity.pdbx_description
1 polymer ?
#
loop_
_entity_poly.entity_id
_entity_poly.type
_entity_poly.pdbx_seq_one_letter_code
_entity_poly.pdbx_strand_id
1 'polypeptide(L)' 'MQKPDKIIDLIFNNRAYKVEITGNVDKSDGFIYYTFKFDEENFIVISKFDGDQWKIANITDDSIAEKLGKWIEALD' A
#
# COMPACT_ATOMS: atom_id res chain seq x y z
N MET A 1 -2.68 0.10 -18.53
CA MET A 1 -2.89 0.31 -17.08
C MET A 1 -3.29 -1.02 -16.47
N GLN A 2 -2.58 -1.47 -15.45
CA GLN A 2 -2.97 -2.65 -14.66
C GLN A 2 -4.27 -2.31 -13.92
N LYS A 3 -5.24 -3.23 -13.91
CA LYS A 3 -6.51 -3.03 -13.18
C LYS A 3 -6.21 -3.08 -11.67
N PRO A 4 -6.82 -2.23 -10.83
CA PRO A 4 -6.64 -2.34 -9.39
C PRO A 4 -7.20 -3.67 -8.88
N ASP A 5 -6.50 -4.26 -7.92
CA ASP A 5 -6.90 -5.50 -7.25
C ASP A 5 -8.05 -5.24 -6.27
N LYS A 6 -7.97 -4.10 -5.55
CA LYS A 6 -8.99 -3.67 -4.59
C LYS A 6 -9.23 -2.16 -4.74
N ILE A 7 -10.47 -1.72 -4.50
CA ILE A 7 -10.84 -0.30 -4.40
C ILE A 7 -11.58 -0.13 -3.08
N ILE A 8 -11.15 0.85 -2.29
CA ILE A 8 -11.59 1.02 -0.89
C ILE A 8 -11.82 2.51 -0.59
N ASP A 9 -12.56 2.78 0.48
CA ASP A 9 -12.65 4.11 1.08
C ASP A 9 -11.82 4.15 2.37
N LEU A 10 -10.70 4.87 2.33
CA LEU A 10 -9.77 5.01 3.44
C LEU A 10 -10.06 6.32 4.17
N ILE A 11 -10.46 6.24 5.44
CA ILE A 11 -10.81 7.42 6.24
C ILE A 11 -9.55 7.93 6.95
N PHE A 12 -9.12 9.14 6.60
CA PHE A 12 -8.02 9.83 7.25
C PHE A 12 -8.43 11.27 7.59
N ASN A 13 -8.21 11.70 8.84
CA ASN A 13 -8.59 13.03 9.33
C ASN A 13 -10.05 13.42 9.01
N ASN A 14 -11.02 12.52 9.27
CA ASN A 14 -12.45 12.72 8.97
C ASN A 14 -12.79 12.94 7.48
N ARG A 15 -11.87 12.63 6.56
CA ARG A 15 -12.12 12.62 5.11
C ARG A 15 -11.99 11.20 4.58
N ALA A 16 -12.94 10.79 3.75
CA ALA A 16 -12.86 9.54 3.01
C ALA A 16 -12.09 9.77 1.71
N TYR A 17 -11.06 8.95 1.49
CA TYR A 17 -10.31 8.92 0.26
C TYR A 17 -10.61 7.62 -0.45
N LYS A 18 -11.02 7.70 -1.70
CA LYS A 18 -11.14 6.51 -2.55
C LYS A 18 -9.75 6.10 -2.98
N VAL A 19 -9.30 4.92 -2.57
CA VAL A 19 -7.95 4.43 -2.84
C VAL A 19 -8.03 3.19 -3.71
N GLU A 20 -7.32 3.22 -4.82
CA GLU A 20 -7.08 2.08 -5.69
C GLU A 20 -5.81 1.37 -5.22
N ILE A 21 -5.92 0.07 -4.95
CA ILE A 21 -4.80 -0.74 -4.49
C ILE A 21 -4.41 -1.73 -5.58
N THR A 22 -3.12 -1.73 -5.91
CA THR A 22 -2.49 -2.74 -6.75
C THR A 22 -1.38 -3.40 -5.93
N GLY A 23 -1.50 -4.71 -5.72
CA GLY A 23 -0.51 -5.55 -5.08
C GLY A 23 0.28 -6.34 -6.10
N ASN A 24 1.59 -6.38 -5.94
CA ASN A 24 2.39 -7.40 -6.61
C ASN A 24 3.21 -8.11 -5.54
N VAL A 25 2.81 -9.35 -5.30
CA VAL A 25 3.47 -10.24 -4.35
C VAL A 25 4.41 -11.09 -5.18
N ASP A 26 5.67 -10.69 -5.28
CA ASP A 26 6.68 -11.52 -5.94
C ASP A 26 7.08 -12.65 -4.97
N LYS A 27 6.35 -13.76 -5.10
CA LYS A 27 6.50 -14.94 -4.24
C LYS A 27 7.85 -15.66 -4.45
N SER A 28 8.60 -15.34 -5.50
CA SER A 28 9.90 -15.97 -5.75
C SER A 28 11.02 -15.37 -4.92
N ASP A 29 10.98 -14.06 -4.67
CA ASP A 29 12.03 -13.34 -3.92
C ASP A 29 11.62 -12.98 -2.48
N GLY A 30 10.41 -13.38 -2.06
CA GLY A 30 9.85 -13.02 -0.75
C GLY A 30 9.64 -11.52 -0.60
N PHE A 31 9.42 -10.82 -1.72
CA PHE A 31 9.26 -9.38 -1.74
C PHE A 31 7.81 -9.02 -2.06
N ILE A 32 7.20 -8.26 -1.16
CA ILE A 32 5.82 -7.85 -1.24
C ILE A 32 5.79 -6.34 -1.44
N TYR A 33 5.06 -5.85 -2.44
CA TYR A 33 4.79 -4.42 -2.54
C TYR A 33 3.34 -4.13 -2.93
N TYR A 34 2.81 -3.05 -2.36
CA TYR A 34 1.48 -2.53 -2.62
C TYR A 34 1.55 -1.06 -2.98
N THR A 35 0.81 -0.68 -4.02
CA THR A 35 0.60 0.71 -4.40
C THR A 35 -0.79 1.15 -3.97
N PHE A 36 -0.86 2.20 -3.16
CA PHE A 36 -2.08 2.88 -2.71
C PHE A 36 -2.21 4.17 -3.51
N LYS A 37 -3.06 4.16 -4.53
CA LYS A 37 -3.27 5.31 -5.42
C LYS A 37 -4.52 6.08 -4.99
N PHE A 38 -4.35 7.35 -4.64
CA PHE A 38 -5.43 8.26 -4.24
C PHE A 38 -5.97 9.03 -5.45
N ASP A 39 -5.08 9.45 -6.35
CA ASP A 39 -5.39 10.05 -7.66
C ASP A 39 -4.20 9.86 -8.63
N GLU A 40 -4.18 10.57 -9.76
CA GLU A 40 -3.12 10.43 -10.77
C GLU A 40 -1.72 10.87 -10.30
N GLU A 41 -1.65 11.82 -9.38
CA GLU A 41 -0.39 12.40 -8.89
C GLU A 41 -0.05 11.94 -7.47
N ASN A 42 -1.04 11.53 -6.68
CA ASN A 42 -0.90 11.17 -5.28
C ASN A 42 -1.02 9.65 -5.10
N PHE A 43 0.11 9.01 -4.80
CA PHE A 43 0.17 7.59 -4.49
C PHE A 43 1.27 7.27 -3.47
N ILE A 44 1.08 6.21 -2.71
CA ILE A 44 2.06 5.66 -1.75
C ILE A 44 2.38 4.24 -2.16
N VAL A 45 3.66 3.92 -2.27
CA VAL A 45 4.12 2.54 -2.50
C VAL A 45 4.74 2.04 -1.22
N ILE A 46 4.18 1.00 -0.62
CA ILE A 46 4.81 0.31 0.50
C ILE A 46 5.41 -1.00 0.03
N SER A 47 6.53 -1.40 0.63
CA SER A 47 7.14 -2.68 0.39
C SER A 47 7.72 -3.29 1.66
N LYS A 48 7.89 -4.61 1.62
CA LYS A 48 8.41 -5.41 2.70
C LYS A 48 9.04 -6.69 2.13
N PHE A 49 10.15 -7.13 2.72
CA PHE A 49 10.63 -8.49 2.57
C PHE A 49 9.96 -9.41 3.60
N ASP A 50 9.81 -10.69 3.28
CA ASP A 50 9.21 -11.67 4.18
C ASP A 50 9.88 -11.63 5.58
N GLY A 51 9.06 -11.35 6.59
CA GLY A 51 9.50 -11.23 8.00
C GLY A 51 9.96 -9.83 8.43
N ASP A 52 10.11 -8.87 7.51
CA ASP A 52 10.55 -7.51 7.81
C ASP A 52 9.41 -6.53 8.17
N GLN A 53 9.78 -5.28 8.42
CA GLN A 53 8.84 -4.16 8.58
C GLN A 53 8.45 -3.58 7.23
N TRP A 54 7.22 -3.06 7.15
CA TRP A 54 6.76 -2.28 6.00
C TRP A 54 7.49 -0.94 5.94
N LYS A 55 7.95 -0.56 4.74
CA LYS A 55 8.59 0.73 4.45
C LYS A 55 7.92 1.40 3.26
N ILE A 56 8.04 2.72 3.15
CA ILE A 56 7.59 3.44 1.97
C ILE A 56 8.73 3.51 0.95
N ALA A 57 8.43 3.13 -0.29
CA ALA A 57 9.41 3.04 -1.37
C ALA A 57 9.54 4.34 -2.18
N ASN A 58 8.53 5.22 -2.16
CA ASN A 58 8.45 6.40 -3.03
C ASN A 58 8.47 7.77 -2.32
N ILE A 59 8.44 7.80 -0.98
CA ILE A 59 8.64 9.00 -0.16
C ILE A 59 9.54 8.68 1.04
N THR A 60 10.19 9.70 1.61
CA THR A 60 11.17 9.57 2.70
C THR A 60 10.58 9.45 4.11
N ASP A 61 9.26 9.43 4.23
CA ASP A 61 8.55 9.33 5.53
C ASP A 61 7.95 7.94 5.70
N ASP A 62 8.57 7.11 6.53
CA ASP A 62 8.11 5.75 6.82
C ASP A 62 6.97 5.68 7.86
N SER A 63 6.54 6.80 8.45
CA SER A 63 5.66 6.82 9.64
C SER A 63 4.32 6.11 9.45
N ILE A 64 3.82 6.04 8.21
CA ILE A 64 2.53 5.41 7.88
C ILE A 64 2.67 4.02 7.23
N ALA A 65 3.88 3.59 6.86
CA ALA A 65 4.12 2.33 6.14
C ALA A 65 3.59 1.12 6.90
N GLU A 66 3.97 1.00 8.17
CA GLU A 66 3.55 -0.07 9.08
C GLU A 66 2.04 -0.11 9.28
N LYS A 67 1.40 1.06 9.34
CA LYS A 67 -0.05 1.15 9.51
C LYS A 67 -0.79 0.68 8.25
N LEU A 68 -0.33 1.09 7.07
CA LEU A 68 -0.90 0.66 5.79
C LEU A 68 -0.66 -0.84 5.55
N GLY A 69 0.54 -1.32 5.85
CA GLY A 69 0.93 -2.73 5.72
C GLY A 69 0.08 -3.67 6.57
N LYS A 70 -0.03 -3.40 7.87
CA LYS A 70 -0.91 -4.17 8.76
C LYS A 70 -2.37 -4.10 8.36
N TRP A 71 -2.79 -2.96 7.83
CA TRP A 71 -4.17 -2.78 7.37
C TRP A 71 -4.48 -3.62 6.13
N ILE A 72 -3.57 -3.68 5.15
CA ILE A 72 -3.77 -4.51 3.95
C ILE A 72 -3.65 -5.99 4.25
N GLU A 73 -2.75 -6.39 5.16
CA GLU A 73 -2.64 -7.77 5.66
C GLU A 73 -3.93 -8.24 6.36
N ALA A 74 -4.68 -7.34 7.02
CA ALA A 74 -5.95 -7.68 7.67
C ALA A 74 -7.13 -7.81 6.70
N LEU A 75 -6.94 -7.48 5.41
CA LEU A 75 -7.97 -7.53 4.36
C LEU A 75 -7.80 -8.70 3.40
N ASP A 76 -6.71 -9.45 3.52
CA ASP A 76 -6.45 -10.70 2.79
C ASP A 76 -6.77 -11.91 3.68
#